data_AF-A0A961KDU0-F1
#
_entry.id   AF-A0A961KDU0-F1
#
_cell.length_a   1.000
_cell.length_b   1.000
_cell.length_c   1.000
_cell.angle_alpha   90.00
_cell.angle_beta   90.00
_cell.angle_gamma   90.00
#
_symmetry.space_group_name_H-M   'P 1'
#
loop_
_entity.id
_entity.type
_entity.pdbx_description
1 polymer ?
#
loop_
_entity_poly.entity_id
_entity_poly.type
_entity_poly.pdbx_seq_one_letter_code
_entity_poly.pdbx_strand_id
1 'polypeptide(L)' 'GKRDKLVGLKDNVIVGRLIPAGTGGVATATRRIASDRDQEVIEQRRAEAEAVLFAEGEGVFAEPAEGGDE' A
#
# COMPACT_ATOMS: atom_id res chain seq x y z
N GLY A 1 4.26 1.29 -34.51
CA GLY A 1 5.63 0.90 -34.12
C GLY A 1 5.58 -0.05 -32.94
N LYS A 2 6.51 -1.02 -32.85
CA LYS A 2 6.62 -1.95 -31.72
C LYS A 2 7.39 -1.26 -30.58
N ARG A 3 6.89 -1.35 -29.34
CA ARG A 3 7.58 -0.85 -28.15
C ARG A 3 8.32 -1.98 -27.48
N ASP A 4 9.56 -1.74 -27.06
CA ASP A 4 10.37 -2.69 -26.32
C ASP A 4 10.04 -2.64 -24.82
N LYS A 5 9.99 -3.81 -24.19
CA LYS A 5 9.74 -3.97 -22.76
C LYS A 5 11.03 -3.98 -21.93
N LEU A 6 12.20 -4.08 -22.57
CA LEU A 6 13.53 -4.00 -21.94
C LEU A 6 13.68 -4.96 -20.75
N VAL A 7 13.31 -6.22 -20.99
CA VAL A 7 13.36 -7.28 -19.97
C VAL A 7 14.72 -7.98 -19.99
N GLY A 8 15.40 -7.97 -21.13
CA GLY A 8 16.66 -8.68 -21.35
C GLY A 8 17.88 -7.98 -20.75
N LEU A 9 18.94 -8.76 -20.56
CA LEU A 9 20.25 -8.25 -20.15
C LEU A 9 20.80 -7.27 -21.20
N LYS A 10 20.87 -7.71 -22.47
CA LYS A 10 21.43 -6.94 -23.58
C LYS A 10 20.71 -5.61 -23.77
N ASP A 11 19.38 -5.62 -23.72
CA ASP A 11 18.60 -4.43 -23.97
C ASP A 11 18.88 -3.38 -22.89
N ASN A 12 18.89 -3.77 -21.61
CA ASN A 12 19.23 -2.85 -20.51
C ASN A 12 20.67 -2.32 -20.58
N VAL A 13 21.63 -3.14 -21.03
CA VAL A 13 23.02 -2.69 -21.27
C VAL A 13 23.06 -1.61 -22.34
N ILE A 14 22.34 -1.79 -23.46
CA ILE A 14 22.32 -0.82 -24.57
C ILE A 14 21.75 0.52 -24.11
N VAL A 15 20.72 0.52 -23.26
CA VAL A 15 20.09 1.76 -22.77
C VAL A 15 20.73 2.32 -21.50
N GLY A 16 21.77 1.69 -20.96
CA GLY A 16 22.49 2.15 -19.76
C GLY A 16 21.71 2.03 -18.45
N ARG A 17 20.73 1.11 -18.38
CA ARG A 17 19.97 0.83 -17.15
C ARG A 17 20.59 -0.34 -16.40
N LEU A 18 20.26 -0.42 -15.12
CA LEU A 18 20.71 -1.52 -14.28
C LEU A 18 20.18 -2.86 -14.83
N ILE A 19 21.10 -3.80 -15.07
CA ILE A 19 20.78 -5.11 -15.63
C ILE A 19 20.05 -6.00 -14.61
N PRO A 20 19.17 -6.92 -15.04
CA PRO A 20 18.46 -7.84 -14.15
C PRO A 20 19.34 -9.03 -13.69
N ALA A 21 20.59 -8.76 -13.31
CA ALA A 21 21.54 -9.78 -12.87
C ALA A 21 22.43 -9.23 -11.74
N GLY A 22 22.96 -10.14 -10.92
CA GLY A 22 23.79 -9.78 -9.76
C GLY A 22 23.10 -8.76 -8.86
N THR A 23 23.80 -7.66 -8.55
CA THR A 23 23.29 -6.54 -7.75
C THR A 23 22.01 -5.93 -8.30
N GLY A 24 21.84 -5.89 -9.63
CA GLY A 24 20.63 -5.34 -10.23
C GLY A 24 19.38 -6.21 -10.07
N GLY A 25 19.57 -7.53 -10.03
CA GLY A 25 18.52 -8.48 -9.65
C GLY A 25 18.14 -8.32 -8.18
N VAL A 26 19.14 -8.21 -7.30
CA VAL A 26 18.91 -8.01 -5.86
C VAL A 26 18.19 -6.70 -5.59
N ALA A 27 18.62 -5.58 -6.19
CA ALA A 27 17.96 -4.28 -6.05
C ALA A 27 16.49 -4.32 -6.47
N THR A 28 16.19 -5.05 -7.55
CA THR A 28 14.81 -5.23 -8.02
C THR A 28 13.99 -6.07 -7.03
N ALA A 29 14.55 -7.16 -6.51
CA ALA A 29 13.88 -8.01 -5.53
C ALA A 29 13.60 -7.25 -4.22
N THR A 30 14.59 -6.52 -3.70
CA THR A 30 14.45 -5.70 -2.49
C THR A 30 13.35 -4.64 -2.66
N ARG A 31 13.30 -3.97 -3.81
CA ARG A 31 12.24 -2.99 -4.10
C ARG A 31 10.85 -3.61 -4.09
N ARG A 32 10.69 -4.84 -4.62
CA ARG A 32 9.42 -5.57 -4.57
C ARG A 32 9.04 -5.87 -3.12
N ILE A 33 9.93 -6.50 -2.35
CA ILE A 33 9.69 -6.82 -0.94
C ILE A 33 9.38 -5.58 -0.10
N ALA A 34 10.01 -4.44 -0.38
CA ALA A 34 9.66 -3.18 0.29
C ALA A 34 8.25 -2.72 -0.08
N SER A 35 7.90 -2.73 -1.36
CA SER A 35 6.57 -2.32 -1.83
C SER A 35 5.47 -3.22 -1.28
N ASP A 36 5.70 -4.53 -1.24
CA ASP A 36 4.73 -5.51 -0.73
C ASP A 36 4.49 -5.28 0.77
N ARG A 37 5.54 -5.10 1.57
CA ARG A 37 5.42 -4.77 3.00
C ARG A 37 4.76 -3.42 3.24
N ASP A 38 5.08 -2.41 2.43
CA ASP A 38 4.47 -1.10 2.54
C ASP A 38 2.95 -1.19 2.26
N GLN A 39 2.54 -2.02 1.30
CA GLN A 39 1.12 -2.28 1.03
C GLN A 39 0.41 -2.94 2.21
N GLU A 40 1.00 -3.97 2.82
CA GLU A 40 0.44 -4.63 4.00
C GLU A 40 0.22 -3.65 5.16
N VAL A 41 1.19 -2.77 5.42
CA VAL A 41 1.07 -1.75 6.47
C VAL A 41 -0.03 -0.74 6.15
N ILE A 42 -0.15 -0.30 4.89
CA ILE A 42 -1.21 0.61 4.47
C ILE A 42 -2.58 -0.05 4.64
N GLU A 43 -2.71 -1.32 4.28
CA GLU A 43 -3.96 -2.08 4.44
C GLU A 43 -4.34 -2.25 5.91
N GLN A 44 -3.39 -2.58 6.78
CA GLN A 44 -3.61 -2.66 8.22
C GLN A 44 -4.06 -1.31 8.80
N ARG A 45 -3.35 -0.22 8.45
CA ARG A 45 -3.72 1.14 8.87
C ARG A 45 -5.11 1.54 8.40
N ARG A 46 -5.48 1.14 7.18
CA ARG A 46 -6.81 1.39 6.64
C ARG A 46 -7.88 0.62 7.40
N ALA A 47 -7.65 -0.66 7.70
CA ALA A 47 -8.58 -1.47 8.48
C ALA A 47 -8.73 -0.94 9.92
N GLU A 48 -7.64 -0.51 10.55
CA GLU A 48 -7.67 0.16 11.86
C GLU A 48 -8.46 1.47 11.81
N ALA A 49 -8.24 2.31 10.79
CA ALA A 49 -8.97 3.56 10.61
C ALA A 49 -10.47 3.29 10.36
N GLU A 50 -10.82 2.30 9.53
CA GLU A 50 -12.21 1.92 9.29
C GLU A 50 -12.88 1.37 10.58
N ALA A 51 -12.15 0.61 11.40
CA ALA A 51 -12.65 0.12 12.70
C ALA A 51 -12.84 1.23 13.73
N VAL A 52 -11.93 2.21 13.79
CA VAL A 52 -12.06 3.38 14.67
C VAL A 52 -13.23 4.24 14.22
N LEU A 53 -13.37 4.53 12.92
CA LEU A 53 -14.51 5.28 12.39
C LEU A 53 -15.84 4.57 12.63
N PHE A 54 -15.87 3.24 12.53
CA PHE A 54 -17.06 2.45 12.86
C PHE A 54 -17.39 2.52 14.36
N ALA A 55 -16.38 2.43 15.24
CA ALA A 55 -16.56 2.53 16.69
C ALA A 55 -16.97 3.95 17.13
N GLU A 56 -16.44 5.00 16.48
CA GLU A 56 -16.84 6.39 16.73
C GLU A 56 -18.24 6.71 16.18
N GLY A 57 -18.69 5.99 15.14
CA GLY A 57 -20.02 6.10 14.56
C GLY A 57 -21.15 5.55 15.45
N GLU A 58 -20.87 4.61 16.37
CA GLU A 58 -21.88 4.05 17.27
C GLU A 58 -22.17 4.93 18.51
N GLY A 59 -21.42 6.02 18.73
CA GLY A 59 -21.54 6.86 19.93
C GLY A 59 -22.44 8.10 19.82
N VAL A 60 -23.06 8.39 18.67
CA VAL A 60 -23.69 9.71 18.42
C VAL A 60 -25.24 9.72 18.52
N PHE A 61 -25.92 8.60 18.79
CA PHE A 61 -27.40 8.56 18.78
C PHE A 61 -28.10 8.22 20.11
N ALA A 62 -27.50 8.49 21.27
CA ALA A 62 -28.21 8.44 22.55
C ALA A 62 -28.42 9.86 23.10
N GLU A 63 -29.48 10.51 22.64
CA GLU A 63 -29.99 11.77 23.22
C GLU A 63 -30.44 11.51 24.67
N PRO A 64 -30.03 12.31 25.67
CA PRO A 64 -30.54 12.17 27.02
C PRO A 64 -31.98 12.66 27.07
N ALA A 65 -32.93 11.74 27.29
CA ALA A 65 -34.30 12.10 27.62
C ALA A 65 -34.34 12.74 29.02
N GLU A 66 -34.02 14.03 29.11
CA GLU A 66 -34.51 14.87 30.20
C GLU A 66 -35.96 15.25 29.90
N GLY A 67 -36.88 14.54 30.55
CA GLY A 67 -38.28 14.90 30.64
C GLY A 67 -38.76 14.54 32.04
N GLY A 68 -38.60 15.48 32.97
CA GLY A 68 -39.28 15.41 34.26
C GLY A 68 -40.79 15.52 34.06
N ASP A 69 -41.54 14.81 34.91
CA ASP A 69 -42.85 15.15 35.47
C ASP A 69 -43.47 13.85 36.03
N GLU A 70 -43.37 13.66 37.34
CA GLU A 70 -44.51 13.53 38.29
C GLU A 70 -44.01 13.31 39.73
#